data_AF-A4XD15-F1
#
_entry.id   AF-A4XD15-F1
#
_cell.length_a   1.000
_cell.length_b   1.000
_cell.length_c   1.000
_cell.angle_alpha   90.00
_cell.angle_beta   90.00
_cell.angle_gamma   90.00
#
_symmetry.space_group_name_H-M   'P 1'
#
loop_
_entity.id
_entity.type
_entity.pdbx_description
1 polymer ?
#
loop_
_entity_poly.entity_id
_entity_poly.type
_entity_poly.pdbx_seq_one_letter_code
_entity_poly.pdbx_strand_id
1 'polypeptide(L)'
;MVPGHAELVGFRLPDGALKTDATAPADTVGYRAGCSCGWIGTRDYPAADEGRWMATSEWGGHIRPLLAATPPGWLLSRSDTLRDGVTELTTTWPLQALGVLAQVERWQRPLIEQAVVQARATGLSWAEIGNALGISRQSAHERFRNVAPPKNPS
;
A
#
# COMPACT_ATOMS: atom_id res chain seq x y z
N MET A 1 4.93 3.61 4.42
CA MET A 1 4.87 2.93 5.73
C MET A 1 3.42 2.55 5.97
N VAL A 2 3.12 1.27 6.18
CA VAL A 2 1.76 0.81 6.52
C VAL A 2 1.58 1.01 8.03
N PRO A 3 0.56 1.76 8.50
CA PRO A 3 0.33 1.94 9.94
C PRO A 3 0.26 0.60 10.68
N GLY A 4 0.97 0.47 11.80
CA GLY A 4 1.02 -0.78 12.58
C GLY A 4 1.94 -1.87 12.04
N HIS A 5 2.68 -1.62 10.94
CA HIS A 5 3.64 -2.56 10.34
C HIS A 5 5.02 -1.93 10.18
N ALA A 6 5.64 -1.50 11.30
CA ALA A 6 7.04 -1.10 11.33
C ALA A 6 7.95 -2.34 11.33
N GLU A 7 9.10 -2.22 10.67
CA GLU A 7 10.16 -3.23 10.70
C GLU A 7 10.72 -3.34 12.12
N LEU A 8 10.79 -4.57 12.63
CA LEU A 8 11.52 -4.90 13.85
C LEU A 8 12.59 -5.92 13.51
N VAL A 9 13.82 -5.70 13.98
CA VAL A 9 14.87 -6.72 13.92
C VAL A 9 14.88 -7.45 15.25
N GLY A 10 14.57 -8.74 15.22
CA GLY A 10 14.68 -9.61 16.37
C GLY A 10 16.12 -10.11 16.56
N PHE A 11 16.59 -10.12 17.81
CA PHE A 11 17.91 -10.57 18.22
C PHE A 11 17.80 -11.95 18.88
N ARG A 12 18.42 -12.95 18.27
CA ARG A 12 18.54 -14.29 18.84
C ARG A 12 19.70 -14.29 19.84
N LEU A 13 19.44 -14.78 21.04
CA LEU A 13 20.44 -14.93 22.11
C LEU A 13 20.98 -16.36 22.19
N PRO A 14 22.11 -16.60 22.88
CA PRO A 14 22.72 -17.93 22.99
C PRO A 14 21.81 -18.97 23.65
N ASP A 15 20.91 -18.54 24.54
CA ASP A 15 19.90 -19.37 25.19
C ASP A 15 18.69 -19.68 24.29
N GLY A 16 18.68 -19.18 23.06
CA GLY A 16 17.60 -19.32 22.10
C GLY A 16 16.50 -18.27 22.23
N ALA A 17 16.56 -17.36 23.20
CA ALA A 17 15.56 -16.31 23.37
C ALA A 17 15.57 -15.33 22.18
N LEU A 18 14.39 -14.82 21.82
CA LEU A 18 14.21 -13.76 20.82
C LEU A 18 13.84 -12.46 21.53
N LYS A 19 14.63 -11.41 21.32
CA LYS A 19 14.30 -10.04 21.77
C LYS A 19 13.97 -9.16 20.58
N THR A 20 12.85 -8.46 20.61
CA THR A 20 12.38 -7.59 19.50
C THR A 20 12.20 -6.13 19.90
N ASP A 21 12.37 -5.81 21.18
CA ASP A 21 12.07 -4.53 21.83
C ASP A 21 13.31 -3.85 22.44
N ALA A 22 14.51 -4.32 22.10
CA ALA A 22 15.76 -3.85 22.68
C ALA A 22 16.76 -3.38 21.60
N THR A 23 17.69 -2.50 21.97
CA THR A 23 18.92 -2.29 21.19
C THR A 23 19.69 -3.61 21.10
N ALA A 24 20.35 -3.87 19.98
CA ALA A 24 21.09 -5.11 19.73
C ALA A 24 21.97 -5.53 20.93
N PRO A 25 21.64 -6.62 21.62
CA PRO A 25 22.46 -7.13 22.71
C PRO A 25 23.84 -7.55 22.21
N ALA A 26 24.88 -7.34 23.02
CA ALA A 26 26.27 -7.67 22.64
C ALA A 26 26.49 -9.18 22.38
N ASP A 27 25.65 -10.03 22.97
CA ASP A 27 25.65 -11.48 22.85
C ASP A 27 24.69 -12.01 21.77
N THR A 28 24.22 -11.14 20.86
CA THR A 28 23.39 -11.57 19.73
C THR A 28 24.12 -12.62 18.88
N VAL A 29 23.53 -13.79 18.73
CA VAL A 29 24.04 -14.90 17.91
C VAL A 29 23.33 -15.02 16.56
N GLY A 30 22.26 -14.26 16.35
CA GLY A 30 21.58 -14.18 15.06
C GLY A 30 20.47 -13.14 15.00
N TYR A 31 19.96 -12.92 13.79
CA TYR A 31 18.84 -12.02 13.52
C TYR A 31 17.62 -12.80 13.07
N ARG A 32 16.44 -12.27 13.37
CA ARG A 32 15.16 -12.79 12.86
C ARG A 32 14.26 -11.63 12.48
N ALA A 33 13.51 -11.79 11.40
CA ALA A 33 12.55 -10.78 10.98
C ALA A 33 11.43 -10.63 12.02
N GLY A 34 10.98 -9.40 12.24
CA GLY A 34 9.85 -9.09 13.11
C GLY A 34 9.05 -7.91 12.56
N CYS A 35 7.81 -7.78 13.01
CA CYS A 35 6.92 -6.69 12.63
C CYS A 35 6.12 -6.21 13.85
N SER A 36 5.83 -4.91 13.93
CA SER A 36 5.04 -4.35 15.04
C SER A 36 3.61 -4.90 15.16
N CYS A 37 3.11 -5.61 14.14
CA CYS A 37 1.84 -6.34 14.20
C CYS A 37 1.93 -7.68 14.95
N GLY A 38 3.11 -8.06 15.44
CA GLY A 38 3.37 -9.33 16.12
C GLY A 38 3.83 -10.47 15.21
N TRP A 39 3.94 -10.24 13.89
CA TRP A 39 4.50 -11.23 12.97
C TRP A 39 6.00 -11.42 13.21
N ILE A 40 6.42 -12.68 13.21
CA ILE A 40 7.82 -13.09 13.34
C ILE A 40 8.20 -13.96 12.14
N GLY A 41 9.37 -13.72 11.58
CA GLY A 41 9.95 -14.49 10.48
C GLY A 41 10.11 -15.96 10.81
N THR A 42 10.35 -16.77 9.80
CA THR A 42 10.48 -18.22 9.91
C THR A 42 11.91 -18.68 10.11
N ARG A 43 12.89 -17.86 9.72
CA ARG A 43 14.32 -18.22 9.73
C ARG A 43 15.11 -17.36 10.70
N ASP A 44 16.12 -17.96 11.32
CA ASP A 44 17.20 -17.25 11.99
C ASP A 44 18.36 -17.07 11.00
N TYR A 45 18.94 -15.87 10.98
CA TYR A 45 20.05 -15.49 10.12
C TYR A 45 21.31 -15.20 10.96
N PRO A 46 22.52 -15.31 10.41
CA PRO A 46 23.76 -15.10 11.15
C PRO A 46 23.86 -13.72 11.81
N ALA A 47 24.59 -13.62 12.93
CA ALA A 47 24.94 -12.34 13.56
C ALA A 47 26.02 -11.56 12.76
N ALA A 48 25.68 -11.22 11.52
CA ALA A 48 26.49 -10.43 10.60
C ALA A 48 25.57 -9.47 9.83
N ASP A 49 26.14 -8.42 9.22
CA ASP A 49 25.38 -7.44 8.44
C ASP A 49 24.50 -8.09 7.36
N GLU A 50 25.02 -9.12 6.70
CA GLU A 50 24.26 -9.91 5.73
C GLU A 50 23.02 -10.57 6.36
N GLY A 51 23.16 -11.18 7.54
CA GLY A 51 22.03 -11.79 8.22
C GLY A 51 20.98 -10.77 8.65
N ARG A 52 21.40 -9.54 9.00
CA ARG A 52 20.47 -8.43 9.27
C ARG A 52 19.71 -8.05 8.01
N TRP A 53 20.40 -7.94 6.86
CA TRP A 53 19.76 -7.64 5.58
C TRP A 53 18.78 -8.74 5.14
N MET A 54 19.12 -10.01 5.35
CA MET A 54 18.22 -11.13 5.06
C MET A 54 16.95 -11.09 5.93
N ALA A 55 17.07 -10.77 7.23
CA ALA A 55 15.92 -10.56 8.09
C ALA A 55 15.01 -9.41 7.59
N THR A 56 15.61 -8.29 7.19
CA THR A 56 14.89 -7.16 6.57
C THR A 56 14.19 -7.59 5.27
N SER A 57 14.85 -8.40 4.44
CA SER A 57 14.28 -8.90 3.18
C SER A 57 13.06 -9.80 3.41
N GLU A 58 13.12 -10.70 4.41
CA GLU A 58 11.98 -11.55 4.78
C GLU A 58 10.80 -10.72 5.30
N TRP A 59 11.05 -9.69 6.13
CA TRP A 59 10.03 -8.74 6.53
C TRP A 59 9.42 -8.00 5.33
N GLY A 60 10.23 -7.63 4.34
CA GLY A 60 9.77 -7.07 3.06
C GLY A 60 8.76 -7.97 2.35
N GLY A 61 8.98 -9.29 2.38
CA GLY A 61 8.03 -10.29 1.89
C GLY A 61 6.71 -10.31 2.66
N HIS A 62 6.76 -10.16 3.99
CA HIS A 62 5.58 -10.08 4.85
C HIS A 62 4.71 -8.84 4.58
N ILE A 63 5.31 -7.66 4.40
CA ILE A 63 4.55 -6.41 4.23
C ILE A 63 4.06 -6.18 2.80
N ARG A 64 4.62 -6.87 1.81
CA ARG A 64 4.29 -6.65 0.38
C ARG A 64 2.81 -6.85 0.06
N PRO A 65 2.09 -7.87 0.57
CA PRO A 65 0.66 -8.00 0.37
C PRO A 65 -0.14 -6.83 0.97
N LEU A 66 0.29 -6.29 2.12
CA LEU A 66 -0.39 -5.18 2.79
C LEU A 66 -0.19 -3.86 2.06
N LEU A 67 1.02 -3.63 1.55
CA LEU A 67 1.30 -2.52 0.63
C LEU A 67 0.50 -2.61 -0.66
N ALA A 68 0.26 -3.82 -1.18
CA ALA A 68 -0.59 -4.02 -2.36
C ALA A 68 -2.08 -3.81 -2.04
N ALA A 69 -2.51 -4.02 -0.79
CA ALA A 69 -3.90 -3.87 -0.36
C ALA A 69 -4.29 -2.43 0.00
N THR A 70 -3.32 -1.52 0.19
CA THR A 70 -3.60 -0.14 0.66
C THR A 70 -2.98 0.88 -0.29
N PRO A 71 -3.72 1.94 -0.70
CA PRO A 71 -3.11 3.04 -1.45
C PRO A 71 -1.89 3.62 -0.70
N PRO A 72 -0.80 3.99 -1.39
CA PRO A 72 0.37 4.55 -0.74
C PRO A 72 0.04 5.82 0.06
N GLY A 73 0.40 5.86 1.34
CA GLY A 73 0.03 6.97 2.23
C GLY A 73 0.50 8.36 1.74
N TRP A 74 1.66 8.45 1.10
CA TRP A 74 2.14 9.72 0.53
C TRP A 74 1.22 10.27 -0.57
N LEU A 75 0.55 9.39 -1.34
CA LEU A 75 -0.36 9.78 -2.40
C LEU A 75 -1.70 10.23 -1.82
N LEU A 76 -2.16 9.56 -0.77
CA LEU A 76 -3.32 10.00 0.01
C LEU A 76 -3.09 11.38 0.61
N SER A 77 -1.93 11.63 1.24
CA SER A 77 -1.61 12.96 1.78
C SER A 77 -1.60 14.05 0.71
N ARG A 78 -1.08 13.78 -0.50
CA ARG A 78 -1.16 14.74 -1.62
C ARG A 78 -2.59 14.98 -2.08
N SER A 79 -3.42 13.94 -2.09
CA SER A 79 -4.85 14.06 -2.39
C SER A 79 -5.56 14.93 -1.35
N ASP A 80 -5.23 14.78 -0.06
CA ASP A 80 -5.78 15.61 1.00
C ASP A 80 -5.35 17.07 0.83
N THR A 81 -4.07 17.35 0.57
CA THR A 81 -3.58 18.70 0.29
C THR A 81 -4.28 19.34 -0.91
N LEU A 82 -4.52 18.57 -1.99
CA LEU A 82 -5.27 19.06 -3.15
C LEU A 82 -6.72 19.41 -2.77
N ARG A 83 -7.39 18.54 -2.01
CA ARG A 83 -8.77 18.77 -1.55
C ARG A 83 -8.86 20.02 -0.69
N ASP A 84 -7.92 20.19 0.24
CA ASP A 84 -7.91 21.34 1.15
C ASP A 84 -7.66 22.64 0.37
N GLY A 85 -6.71 22.64 -0.58
CA GLY A 85 -6.46 23.78 -1.46
C GLY A 85 -7.66 24.14 -2.35
N VAL A 86 -8.36 23.13 -2.91
CA VAL A 86 -9.61 23.38 -3.66
C VAL A 86 -10.68 23.95 -2.75
N THR A 87 -10.80 23.45 -1.52
CA THR A 87 -11.77 23.96 -0.54
C THR A 87 -11.52 25.44 -0.25
N GLU A 88 -10.27 25.84 -0.04
CA GLU A 88 -9.91 27.25 0.14
C GLU A 88 -10.29 28.10 -1.10
N LEU A 89 -9.96 27.61 -2.31
CA LEU A 89 -10.31 28.28 -3.56
C LEU A 89 -11.82 28.44 -3.75
N THR A 90 -12.65 27.52 -3.25
CA THR A 90 -14.12 27.66 -3.39
C THR A 90 -14.66 28.91 -2.72
N THR A 91 -13.99 29.40 -1.68
CA THR A 91 -14.37 30.60 -0.94
C THR A 91 -13.71 31.86 -1.48
N THR A 92 -12.46 31.76 -1.93
CA THR A 92 -11.66 32.93 -2.31
C THR A 92 -11.67 33.20 -3.82
N TRP A 93 -11.63 32.14 -4.64
CA TRP A 93 -11.50 32.20 -6.10
C TRP A 93 -12.31 31.10 -6.81
N PRO A 94 -13.66 31.15 -6.76
CA PRO A 94 -14.52 30.03 -7.15
C PRO A 94 -14.37 29.58 -8.62
N LEU A 95 -14.09 30.49 -9.55
CA LEU A 95 -13.82 30.12 -10.94
C LEU A 95 -12.52 29.29 -11.09
N GLN A 96 -11.51 29.55 -10.26
CA GLN A 96 -10.28 28.77 -10.26
C GLN A 96 -10.49 27.38 -9.64
N ALA A 97 -11.31 27.29 -8.60
CA ALA A 97 -11.73 26.00 -8.03
C ALA A 97 -12.42 25.13 -9.12
N LEU A 98 -13.32 25.71 -9.91
CA LEU A 98 -13.95 25.00 -11.04
C LEU A 98 -12.93 24.53 -12.08
N GLY A 99 -11.93 25.35 -12.41
CA GLY A 99 -10.85 24.98 -13.33
C GLY A 99 -10.05 23.76 -12.86
N VAL A 100 -9.70 23.72 -11.56
CA VAL A 100 -9.01 22.58 -10.96
C VAL A 100 -9.89 21.34 -10.94
N LEU A 101 -11.15 21.46 -10.50
CA LEU A 101 -12.10 20.34 -10.47
C LEU A 101 -12.33 19.75 -11.86
N ALA A 102 -12.46 20.59 -12.89
CA ALA A 102 -12.58 20.13 -14.27
C ALA A 102 -11.31 19.39 -14.74
N GLN A 103 -10.11 19.81 -14.29
CA GLN A 103 -8.89 19.08 -14.57
C GLN A 103 -8.88 17.71 -13.88
N VAL A 104 -9.32 17.61 -12.62
CA VAL A 104 -9.42 16.34 -11.90
C VAL A 104 -10.37 15.38 -12.62
N GLU A 105 -11.56 15.84 -12.99
CA GLU A 105 -12.56 15.01 -13.67
C GLU A 105 -12.05 14.45 -15.01
N ARG A 106 -11.27 15.25 -15.77
CA ARG A 106 -10.71 14.85 -17.07
C ARG A 106 -9.86 13.58 -17.01
N TRP A 107 -9.07 13.38 -15.94
CA TRP A 107 -8.21 12.20 -15.82
C TRP A 107 -8.75 11.16 -14.86
N GLN A 108 -9.61 11.51 -13.91
CA GLN A 108 -10.12 10.55 -12.91
C GLN A 108 -10.89 9.42 -13.56
N ARG A 109 -11.84 9.73 -14.46
CA ARG A 109 -12.68 8.70 -15.09
C ARG A 109 -11.86 7.70 -15.94
N PRO A 110 -10.99 8.13 -16.86
CA PRO A 110 -10.13 7.21 -17.61
C PRO A 110 -9.26 6.33 -16.71
N LEU A 111 -8.70 6.88 -15.63
CA LEU A 111 -7.86 6.11 -14.70
C LEU A 111 -8.67 5.04 -13.93
N ILE A 112 -9.91 5.33 -13.53
CA ILE A 112 -10.79 4.31 -12.92
C ILE A 112 -11.03 3.18 -13.90
N GLU A 113 -11.37 3.49 -15.16
CA GLU A 113 -11.62 2.48 -16.19
C GLU A 113 -10.38 1.61 -16.44
N GLN A 114 -9.19 2.22 -16.54
CA GLN A 114 -7.92 1.49 -16.65
C GLN A 114 -7.65 0.59 -15.44
N ALA A 115 -7.84 1.10 -14.23
CA ALA A 115 -7.64 0.33 -13.00
C ALA A 115 -8.61 -0.86 -12.91
N VAL A 116 -9.87 -0.68 -13.32
CA VAL A 116 -10.86 -1.78 -13.36
C VAL A 116 -10.47 -2.84 -14.39
N VAL A 117 -10.02 -2.43 -15.58
CA VAL A 117 -9.52 -3.38 -16.60
C VAL A 117 -8.36 -4.20 -16.05
N GLN A 118 -7.37 -3.55 -15.43
CA GLN A 118 -6.23 -4.25 -14.84
C GLN A 118 -6.65 -5.17 -13.70
N ALA A 119 -7.53 -4.71 -12.81
CA ALA A 119 -8.05 -5.52 -11.71
C ALA A 119 -8.77 -6.78 -12.21
N ARG A 120 -9.57 -6.65 -13.28
CA ARG A 120 -10.23 -7.79 -13.93
C ARG A 120 -9.23 -8.73 -14.59
N ALA A 121 -8.20 -8.20 -15.25
CA ALA A 121 -7.14 -9.00 -15.87
C ALA A 121 -6.32 -9.80 -14.85
N THR A 122 -6.16 -9.28 -13.62
CA THR A 122 -5.49 -9.99 -12.52
C THR A 122 -6.42 -10.91 -11.73
N GLY A 123 -7.69 -11.06 -12.14
CA GLY A 123 -8.64 -12.01 -11.55
C GLY A 123 -9.49 -11.47 -10.39
N LEU A 124 -9.40 -10.18 -10.04
CA LEU A 124 -10.25 -9.60 -8.98
C LEU A 124 -11.72 -9.64 -9.37
N SER A 125 -12.58 -10.03 -8.42
CA SER A 125 -14.02 -10.10 -8.58
C SER A 125 -14.67 -8.71 -8.60
N TRP A 126 -15.90 -8.63 -9.13
CA TRP A 126 -16.70 -7.41 -9.06
C TRP A 126 -17.02 -6.97 -7.63
N ALA A 127 -17.01 -7.90 -6.67
CA ALA A 127 -17.23 -7.57 -5.26
C ALA A 127 -16.00 -6.84 -4.68
N GLU A 128 -14.80 -7.31 -4.97
CA GLU A 128 -13.54 -6.67 -4.54
C GLU A 128 -13.38 -5.29 -5.19
N ILE A 129 -13.67 -5.18 -6.50
CA ILE A 129 -13.64 -3.90 -7.22
C ILE A 129 -14.69 -2.92 -6.66
N GLY A 130 -15.91 -3.39 -6.39
CA GLY A 130 -16.96 -2.58 -5.78
C GLY A 130 -16.54 -2.05 -4.41
N ASN A 131 -15.98 -2.91 -3.55
CA ASN A 131 -15.46 -2.53 -2.24
C ASN A 131 -14.38 -1.44 -2.34
N ALA A 132 -13.41 -1.61 -3.25
CA ALA A 132 -12.34 -0.63 -3.45
C ALA A 132 -12.87 0.74 -3.94
N LEU A 133 -13.98 0.77 -4.69
CA LEU A 133 -14.62 1.98 -5.19
C LEU A 133 -15.69 2.56 -4.26
N GLY A 134 -16.00 1.89 -3.13
CA GLY A 134 -17.08 2.30 -2.22
C GLY A 134 -18.48 2.15 -2.82
N ILE A 135 -18.69 1.21 -3.74
CA ILE A 135 -19.99 0.95 -4.39
C ILE A 135 -20.38 -0.54 -4.31
N SER A 136 -21.66 -0.84 -4.56
CA SER A 136 -22.12 -2.23 -4.57
C SER A 136 -21.49 -3.04 -5.72
N ARG A 137 -21.38 -4.36 -5.55
CA ARG A 137 -20.98 -5.30 -6.60
C ARG A 137 -21.80 -5.13 -7.88
N GLN A 138 -23.12 -4.96 -7.75
CA GLN A 138 -24.02 -4.81 -8.88
C GLN A 138 -23.73 -3.50 -9.63
N SER A 139 -23.58 -2.40 -8.90
CA SER A 139 -23.23 -1.09 -9.47
C SER A 139 -21.87 -1.13 -10.20
N ALA A 140 -20.88 -1.82 -9.63
CA ALA A 140 -19.58 -2.00 -10.29
C ALA A 140 -19.73 -2.80 -11.60
N HIS A 141 -20.44 -3.93 -11.56
CA HIS A 141 -20.66 -4.75 -12.75
C HIS A 141 -21.43 -3.98 -13.84
N GLU A 142 -22.53 -3.31 -13.51
CA GLU A 142 -23.31 -2.53 -14.46
C GLU A 142 -22.50 -1.42 -15.11
N ARG A 143 -21.70 -0.70 -14.31
CA ARG A 143 -20.90 0.43 -14.78
C ARG A 143 -19.72 0.02 -15.65
N PHE A 144 -19.06 -1.10 -15.35
CA PHE A 144 -17.76 -1.42 -15.95
C PHE A 144 -17.72 -2.69 -16.81
N ARG A 145 -18.79 -3.49 -16.89
CA ARG A 145 -18.80 -4.74 -17.68
C ARG A 145 -18.44 -4.58 -19.17
N ASN A 146 -18.60 -3.38 -19.72
CA ASN A 146 -18.31 -3.07 -21.12
C ASN A 146 -16.98 -2.34 -21.33
N VAL A 147 -16.21 -2.08 -20.27
CA VAL A 147 -14.91 -1.42 -20.39
C VAL A 147 -13.88 -2.45 -20.86
N ALA A 148 -13.36 -2.24 -22.05
CA ALA A 148 -12.30 -3.07 -22.63
C ALA A 148 -10.93 -2.39 -22.45
N PRO A 149 -9.82 -3.15 -22.43
CA PRO A 149 -8.49 -2.56 -22.52
C PRO A 149 -8.38 -1.72 -23.81
N PRO A 150 -7.69 -0.57 -23.78
CA PRO A 150 -7.37 0.13 -25.01
C PRO A 150 -6.60 -0.81 -25.94
N LYS A 151 -6.99 -0.85 -27.21
CA LYS A 151 -6.27 -1.59 -28.26
C LYS A 151 -4.87 -0.98 -28.35
N ASN A 152 -3.82 -1.75 -28.07
CA ASN A 152 -2.45 -1.26 -28.23
C ASN A 152 -2.28 -0.71 -29.66
N PRO A 153 -1.72 0.51 -29.84
CA PRO A 153 -1.35 0.95 -31.17
C PRO A 153 -0.30 -0.03 -31.71
N SER A 154 -0.56 -0.54 -32.91
CA SER A 154 0.37 -1.37 -33.69
C SER A 154 1.55 -0.55 -34.19
#